data_AF-A0A1Z7M315-F1
#
_entry.id   AF-A0A1Z7M315-F1
#
_cell.length_a   1.000
_cell.length_b   1.000
_cell.length_c   1.000
_cell.angle_alpha   90.00
_cell.angle_beta   90.00
_cell.angle_gamma   90.00
#
_symmetry.space_group_name_H-M   'P 1'
#
loop_
_entity.id
_entity.type
_entity.pdbx_description
1 polymer ?
#
loop_
_entity_poly.entity_id
_entity_poly.type
_entity_poly.pdbx_seq_one_letter_code
_entity_poly.pdbx_strand_id
1 'polypeptide(L)'
;MENLSQLIHRLGINATYRGYHYLYRAVILALSNEEYLLSITKKLYLDIASYYHTPVSNVERNLRTVITICWERGNREFLSQIASYPLGFKPSAGEFIDILVAYCQEHNIRH
;
A
#
# COMPACT_ATOMS: atom_id res chain seq x y z
N MET A 1 -9.23 -9.39 -15.80
CA MET A 1 -9.50 -8.68 -14.52
C MET A 1 -8.17 -8.57 -13.82
N GLU A 2 -7.73 -7.36 -13.54
CA GLU A 2 -6.54 -7.13 -12.72
C GLU A 2 -6.83 -7.52 -11.27
N ASN A 3 -5.85 -8.07 -10.57
CA ASN A 3 -5.93 -8.34 -9.12
C ASN A 3 -4.90 -7.49 -8.36
N LEU A 4 -5.07 -7.38 -7.05
CA LEU A 4 -4.23 -6.53 -6.20
C LEU A 4 -2.72 -6.86 -6.32
N SER A 5 -2.36 -8.13 -6.50
CA SER A 5 -0.95 -8.50 -6.69
C SER A 5 -0.37 -7.95 -7.99
N GLN A 6 -1.11 -8.02 -9.11
CA GLN A 6 -0.70 -7.43 -10.38
C GLN A 6 -0.54 -5.90 -10.27
N LEU A 7 -1.45 -5.23 -9.57
CA LEU A 7 -1.34 -3.78 -9.30
C LEU A 7 -0.03 -3.44 -8.55
N ILE A 8 0.25 -4.14 -7.46
CA ILE A 8 1.47 -3.90 -6.66
C ILE A 8 2.73 -4.22 -7.46
N HIS A 9 2.71 -5.27 -8.29
CA HIS A 9 3.81 -5.59 -9.18
C HIS A 9 4.06 -4.51 -10.25
N ARG A 10 3.01 -3.91 -10.83
CA ARG A 10 3.12 -2.82 -11.81
C ARG A 10 3.75 -1.55 -11.23
N LEU A 11 3.62 -1.34 -9.92
CA LEU A 11 4.30 -0.26 -9.18
C LEU A 11 5.80 -0.51 -8.98
N GLY A 12 6.30 -1.69 -9.37
CA GLY A 12 7.70 -2.09 -9.19
C GLY A 12 7.99 -2.68 -7.81
N ILE A 13 6.96 -3.02 -7.03
CA ILE A 13 7.10 -3.66 -5.72
C ILE A 13 6.92 -5.16 -5.92
N ASN A 14 8.00 -5.92 -5.71
CA ASN A 14 7.97 -7.38 -5.85
C ASN A 14 7.66 -8.10 -4.52
N ALA A 15 7.19 -9.34 -4.61
CA ALA A 15 6.86 -10.18 -3.46
C ALA A 15 8.07 -10.66 -2.64
N THR A 16 9.31 -10.37 -3.05
CA THR A 16 10.50 -10.71 -2.25
C THR A 16 10.68 -9.77 -1.05
N TYR A 17 10.09 -8.58 -1.10
CA TYR A 17 10.09 -7.64 0.02
C TYR A 17 8.99 -7.99 1.02
N ARG A 18 9.30 -8.07 2.32
CA ARG A 18 8.25 -8.18 3.36
C ARG A 18 7.22 -7.05 3.28
N GLY A 19 7.64 -5.85 2.89
CA GLY A 19 6.75 -4.71 2.70
C GLY A 19 5.66 -4.94 1.66
N TYR A 20 5.87 -5.82 0.67
CA TYR A 20 4.83 -6.24 -0.27
C TYR A 20 3.66 -6.91 0.46
N HIS A 21 3.96 -7.87 1.34
CA HIS A 21 2.92 -8.61 2.07
C HIS A 21 2.17 -7.72 3.07
N TYR A 22 2.88 -6.78 3.68
CA TYR A 22 2.26 -5.79 4.56
C TYR A 22 1.39 -4.81 3.77
N LEU A 23 1.85 -4.34 2.61
CA LEU A 23 1.09 -3.45 1.73
C LEU A 23 -0.17 -4.15 1.20
N TYR A 24 -0.03 -5.38 0.70
CA TYR A 24 -1.17 -6.19 0.25
C TYR A 24 -2.22 -6.25 1.36
N ARG A 25 -1.84 -6.69 2.56
CA ARG A 25 -2.75 -6.80 3.70
C ARG A 25 -3.34 -5.45 4.09
N ALA A 26 -2.55 -4.38 4.03
CA ALA A 26 -3.01 -3.03 4.35
C ALA A 26 -4.15 -2.59 3.43
N VAL A 27 -3.99 -2.82 2.12
CA VAL A 27 -5.01 -2.49 1.12
C VAL A 27 -6.26 -3.36 1.30
N ILE A 28 -6.13 -4.66 1.58
CA ILE A 28 -7.29 -5.52 1.89
C ILE A 28 -8.09 -4.99 3.08
N LEU A 29 -7.41 -4.65 4.17
CA LEU A 29 -8.06 -4.16 5.39
C LEU A 29 -8.75 -2.82 5.13
N ALA A 30 -8.09 -1.91 4.43
CA ALA A 30 -8.64 -0.60 4.08
C ALA A 30 -9.83 -0.70 3.10
N LEU A 31 -9.80 -1.63 2.14
CA LEU A 31 -10.95 -1.91 1.26
C LEU A 31 -12.14 -2.49 2.03
N SER A 32 -11.89 -3.20 3.13
CA SER A 32 -12.93 -3.82 3.95
C SER A 32 -13.56 -2.84 4.93
N ASN A 33 -12.79 -1.86 5.43
CA ASN A 33 -13.25 -0.86 6.39
C ASN A 33 -12.41 0.42 6.28
N GLU A 34 -13.05 1.54 5.93
CA GLU A 34 -12.41 2.84 5.76
C GLU A 34 -11.73 3.37 7.05
N GLU A 35 -12.15 2.92 8.23
CA GLU A 35 -11.56 3.33 9.52
C GLU A 35 -10.06 2.99 9.60
N TYR A 36 -9.59 2.02 8.82
CA TYR A 36 -8.17 1.69 8.72
C TYR A 36 -7.33 2.81 8.10
N LEU A 37 -7.88 3.58 7.16
CA LEU A 37 -7.21 4.75 6.59
C LEU A 37 -7.19 5.92 7.58
N LEU A 38 -8.23 6.06 8.40
CA LEU A 38 -8.32 7.09 9.44
C LEU A 38 -7.40 6.82 10.64
N SER A 39 -7.02 5.55 10.86
CA SER A 39 -6.21 5.12 12.02
C SER A 39 -5.06 4.19 11.62
N ILE A 40 -4.15 4.70 10.80
CA ILE A 40 -3.01 3.93 10.27
C ILE A 40 -2.15 3.32 11.41
N THR A 41 -1.59 4.14 12.30
CA THR A 41 -0.65 3.66 13.33
C THR A 41 -1.35 2.85 14.43
N LYS A 42 -2.54 3.31 14.86
CA LYS A 42 -3.24 2.76 16.04
C LYS A 42 -4.20 1.62 15.70
N LYS A 43 -4.43 1.32 14.43
CA LYS A 43 -5.30 0.21 14.00
C LYS A 43 -4.64 -0.61 12.92
N LEU A 44 -4.36 -0.02 11.76
CA LEU A 44 -3.85 -0.74 10.59
C LEU A 44 -2.52 -1.43 10.87
N TYR A 45 -1.54 -0.72 11.41
CA TYR A 45 -0.24 -1.30 11.71
C TYR A 45 -0.27 -2.30 12.85
N LEU A 46 -1.14 -2.10 13.86
CA LEU A 46 -1.31 -3.08 14.94
C LEU A 46 -1.91 -4.38 14.43
N ASP A 47 -2.92 -4.32 13.58
CA ASP A 47 -3.56 -5.52 13.02
C ASP A 47 -2.61 -6.30 12.09
N ILE A 48 -1.85 -5.58 11.25
CA ILE A 48 -0.82 -6.22 10.40
C ILE A 48 0.29 -6.82 11.28
N ALA A 49 0.75 -6.09 12.30
CA ALA A 49 1.77 -6.55 13.23
C ALA A 49 1.33 -7.83 13.96
N SER A 50 0.09 -7.85 14.44
CA SER A 50 -0.53 -9.00 15.08
C SER A 50 -0.62 -10.19 14.12
N TYR A 51 -1.14 -9.97 12.91
CA TYR A 51 -1.31 -11.03 11.91
C TYR A 51 0.01 -11.69 11.49
N TYR A 52 1.07 -10.90 11.33
CA TYR A 52 2.39 -11.40 10.92
C TYR A 52 3.33 -11.70 12.12
N HIS A 53 2.83 -11.64 13.35
CA HIS A 53 3.62 -11.84 14.58
C HIS A 53 4.93 -11.04 14.60
N THR A 54 4.84 -9.76 14.27
CA THR A 54 5.99 -8.86 14.11
C THR A 54 5.77 -7.56 14.88
N PRO A 55 6.83 -6.84 15.30
CA PRO A 55 6.67 -5.51 15.87
C PRO A 55 6.07 -4.51 14.88
N VAL A 56 5.27 -3.57 15.38
CA VAL A 56 4.69 -2.44 14.60
C VAL A 56 5.76 -1.65 13.85
N SER A 57 6.89 -1.36 14.51
CA SER A 57 8.02 -0.65 13.92
C SER A 57 8.61 -1.37 12.70
N ASN A 58 8.48 -2.70 12.62
CA ASN A 58 8.89 -3.48 11.47
C ASN A 58 7.89 -3.34 10.32
N VAL A 59 6.59 -3.26 10.61
CA VAL A 59 5.55 -2.99 9.60
C VAL A 59 5.78 -1.63 8.96
N GLU A 60 5.92 -0.59 9.80
CA GLU A 60 6.21 0.78 9.39
C GLU A 60 7.45 0.89 8.50
N ARG A 61 8.56 0.30 8.97
CA ARG A 61 9.83 0.32 8.24
C ARG A 61 9.69 -0.33 6.87
N ASN A 62 9.12 -1.52 6.79
CA ASN A 62 9.04 -2.27 5.54
C ASN A 62 8.06 -1.62 4.55
N LEU A 63 6.94 -1.05 5.02
CA LEU A 63 6.04 -0.26 4.17
C LEU A 63 6.75 0.97 3.60
N ARG A 64 7.45 1.73 4.45
CA ARG A 64 8.24 2.89 3.99
C ARG A 64 9.28 2.47 2.95
N THR A 65 9.96 1.35 3.16
CA THR A 65 10.94 0.82 2.20
C THR A 65 10.32 0.54 0.84
N VAL A 66 9.20 -0.17 0.75
CA VAL A 66 8.60 -0.48 -0.56
C VAL A 66 8.01 0.74 -1.25
N ILE A 67 7.49 1.71 -0.49
CA ILE A 67 7.03 3.00 -1.04
C ILE A 67 8.20 3.81 -1.59
N THR A 68 9.33 3.86 -0.87
CA THR A 68 10.55 4.48 -1.37
C THR A 68 11.06 3.79 -2.63
N ILE A 69 11.05 2.45 -2.66
CA ILE A 69 11.44 1.69 -3.87
C ILE A 69 10.54 2.04 -5.04
N CYS A 70 9.22 2.03 -4.86
CA CYS A 70 8.26 2.41 -5.89
C CYS A 70 8.53 3.83 -6.43
N TRP A 71 8.81 4.77 -5.53
CA TRP A 71 9.01 6.18 -5.89
C TRP A 71 10.34 6.45 -6.59
N GLU A 72 11.43 5.85 -6.13
CA GLU A 72 12.78 6.15 -6.61
C GLU A 72 13.22 5.27 -7.78
N ARG A 73 12.76 4.01 -7.81
CA ARG A 73 13.28 2.97 -8.72
C ARG A 73 12.18 2.17 -9.43
N GLY A 74 10.96 2.21 -8.91
CA GLY A 74 9.80 1.54 -9.46
C GLY A 74 9.07 2.41 -10.48
N ASN A 75 7.78 2.14 -10.65
CA ASN A 75 6.97 2.81 -11.67
C ASN A 75 6.30 4.06 -11.10
N ARG A 76 7.10 5.11 -10.86
CA ARG A 76 6.61 6.41 -10.37
C ARG A 76 5.60 7.05 -11.32
N GLU A 77 5.78 6.87 -12.63
CA GLU A 77 4.85 7.39 -13.64
C GLU A 77 3.47 6.76 -13.47
N PHE A 78 3.41 5.43 -13.34
CA PHE A 78 2.15 4.73 -13.09
C PHE A 78 1.54 5.10 -11.73
N LEU A 79 2.33 5.21 -10.66
CA LEU A 79 1.84 5.73 -9.38
C LEU A 79 1.19 7.11 -9.52
N SER A 80 1.78 7.99 -10.33
CA SER A 80 1.26 9.33 -10.60
C SER A 80 0.00 9.31 -11.46
N GLN A 81 -0.17 8.31 -12.33
CA GLN A 81 -1.37 8.13 -13.16
C GLN A 81 -2.57 7.65 -12.36
N ILE A 82 -2.35 6.77 -11.38
CA ILE A 82 -3.43 6.22 -10.54
C ILE A 82 -3.77 7.11 -9.35
N ALA A 83 -2.91 8.07 -9.01
CA ALA A 83 -3.22 9.08 -8.03
C ALA A 83 -4.21 10.10 -8.64
N SER A 84 -5.31 10.38 -7.94
CA SER A 84 -6.31 11.38 -8.38
C SER A 84 -5.80 12.83 -8.29
N TYR A 85 -4.54 13.05 -7.96
CA TYR A 85 -3.91 14.35 -7.78
C TYR A 85 -2.42 14.32 -8.17
N PRO A 86 -1.82 15.48 -8.50
CA PRO A 86 -0.41 15.55 -8.86
C PRO A 86 0.51 15.18 -7.69
N LEU A 87 1.32 14.12 -7.84
CA LEU A 87 2.33 13.72 -6.86
C LEU A 87 3.65 14.49 -7.07
N GLY A 88 3.81 15.59 -6.34
CA GLY A 88 5.07 16.36 -6.32
C GLY A 88 6.20 15.71 -5.50
N PHE A 89 5.84 14.93 -4.48
CA PHE A 89 6.76 14.30 -3.53
C PHE A 89 6.35 12.87 -3.22
N LYS A 90 7.28 12.10 -2.66
CA LYS A 90 7.03 10.71 -2.27
C LYS A 90 5.89 10.65 -1.26
N PRO A 91 4.78 9.94 -1.54
CA PRO A 91 3.65 9.88 -0.63
C PRO A 91 4.05 9.26 0.72
N SER A 92 3.31 9.62 1.74
CA SER A 92 3.30 8.91 3.03
C SER A 92 2.73 7.50 2.86
N ALA A 93 2.87 6.66 3.89
CA ALA A 93 2.28 5.33 3.85
C ALA A 93 0.74 5.36 3.79
N GLY A 94 0.11 6.29 4.51
CA GLY A 94 -1.33 6.48 4.45
C GLY A 94 -1.79 6.90 3.05
N GLU A 95 -1.18 7.95 2.48
CA GLU A 95 -1.50 8.40 1.11
C GLU A 95 -1.28 7.31 0.07
N PHE A 96 -0.17 6.56 0.18
CA PHE A 96 0.11 5.49 -0.76
C PHE A 96 -0.96 4.39 -0.70
N ILE A 97 -1.39 3.99 0.50
CA ILE A 97 -2.44 2.99 0.67
C ILE A 97 -3.78 3.54 0.16
N ASP A 98 -4.11 4.79 0.47
CA ASP A 98 -5.32 5.48 0.01
C ASP A 98 -5.42 5.50 -1.53
N ILE A 99 -4.34 5.88 -2.22
CA ILE A 99 -4.26 5.84 -3.70
C ILE A 99 -4.58 4.45 -4.24
N LEU A 100 -4.02 3.39 -3.64
CA LEU A 100 -4.29 2.02 -4.09
C LEU A 100 -5.72 1.59 -3.82
N VAL A 101 -6.28 1.98 -2.67
CA VAL A 101 -7.67 1.68 -2.30
C VAL A 101 -8.63 2.34 -3.29
N ALA A 102 -8.43 3.64 -3.57
CA ALA A 102 -9.23 4.39 -4.53
C ALA A 102 -9.18 3.74 -5.92
N TYR A 103 -7.99 3.41 -6.42
CA TYR A 103 -7.81 2.72 -7.70
C TYR A 103 -8.51 1.35 -7.73
N CYS A 104 -8.41 0.56 -6.64
CA CYS A 104 -9.08 -0.73 -6.56
C CYS A 104 -10.61 -0.61 -6.58
N GLN A 105 -11.17 0.40 -5.92
CA GLN A 105 -12.60 0.67 -5.89
C GLN A 105 -13.12 1.10 -7.27
N GLU A 106 -12.41 2.00 -7.96
CA GLU A 106 -12.78 2.49 -9.29
C GLU A 106 -12.76 1.38 -10.35
N HIS A 107 -11.81 0.45 -10.26
CA HIS A 107 -11.62 -0.61 -11.25
C HIS A 107 -12.21 -1.98 -10.86
N ASN A 108 -12.99 -2.06 -9.76
CA ASN A 108 -13.56 -3.31 -9.23
C ASN A 108 -12.50 -4.43 -9.09
N ILE A 109 -11.29 -4.08 -8.66
CA ILE A 109 -10.19 -5.03 -8.51
C ILE A 109 -10.54 -6.00 -7.38
N ARG A 110 -10.54 -7.31 -7.71
CA ARG A 110 -10.80 -8.38 -6.74
C ARG A 110 -9.56 -8.63 -5.89
N HIS A 111 -9.80 -8.95 -4.63
CA HIS A 111 -8.79 -8.94 -3.57
C HIS A 111 -8.70 -10.29 -2.83
#